data_AF-A0A545VFK5-F1
#
_entry.id   AF-A0A545VFK5-F1
#
_cell.length_a   1.000
_cell.length_b   1.000
_cell.length_c   1.000
_cell.angle_alpha   90.00
_cell.angle_beta   90.00
_cell.angle_gamma   90.00
#
_symmetry.space_group_name_H-M   'P 1'
#
loop_
_entity.id
_entity.type
_entity.pdbx_description
1 polymer ?
#
loop_
_entity_poly.entity_id
_entity_poly.type
_entity_poly.pdbx_seq_one_letter_code
_entity_poly.pdbx_strand_id
1 'polypeptide(L)'
;MLMIQYLYTGKHTHSPAGPVFLHESPAAISETRNFDNPDYVRRKNAYVVILSVLIRLLDLAETYLIDGLVAQVISEFRAVLCKPKHGYCFMAVLELIPQVYAVHSASRNLLRRECVAAAVAGFGPWLTAHGTHRQALDNVLLAVPQFAKDLLEGFIVVEQNPVQKQGAAAE
;
A
#
# COMPACT_ATOMS: atom_id res chain seq x y z
N MET A 1 -10.21 -13.61 -1.81
CA MET A 1 -9.42 -14.69 -2.46
C MET A 1 -8.72 -14.37 -3.81
N LEU A 2 -8.99 -13.24 -4.48
CA LEU A 2 -8.36 -12.90 -5.78
C LEU A 2 -6.84 -12.62 -5.71
N MET A 3 -6.36 -12.10 -4.57
CA MET A 3 -4.95 -11.77 -4.35
C MET A 3 -4.06 -12.99 -4.09
N ILE A 4 -4.53 -13.95 -3.30
CA ILE A 4 -3.81 -15.22 -3.11
C ILE A 4 -3.69 -15.90 -4.47
N GLN A 5 -4.77 -15.95 -5.24
CA GLN A 5 -4.70 -16.46 -6.61
C GLN A 5 -3.71 -15.66 -7.48
N TYR A 6 -3.68 -14.33 -7.36
CA TYR A 6 -2.70 -13.49 -8.06
C TYR A 6 -1.26 -13.82 -7.71
N LEU A 7 -0.90 -13.83 -6.42
CA LEU A 7 0.47 -14.09 -5.97
C LEU A 7 0.95 -15.49 -6.34
N TYR A 8 0.05 -16.47 -6.37
CA TYR A 8 0.37 -17.84 -6.76
C TYR A 8 0.39 -18.08 -8.27
N THR A 9 -0.42 -17.36 -9.06
CA THR A 9 -0.59 -17.65 -10.50
C THR A 9 -0.05 -16.57 -11.44
N GLY A 10 0.31 -15.40 -10.92
CA GLY A 10 0.61 -14.20 -11.69
C GLY A 10 -0.57 -13.68 -12.51
N LYS A 11 -1.78 -14.25 -12.34
CA LYS A 11 -2.98 -13.94 -13.12
C LYS A 11 -4.05 -13.37 -12.19
N HIS A 12 -4.55 -12.19 -12.53
CA HIS A 12 -5.70 -11.60 -11.86
C HIS A 12 -6.98 -12.06 -12.58
N THR A 13 -7.76 -12.95 -11.97
CA THR A 13 -9.04 -13.41 -12.50
C THR A 13 -10.15 -12.43 -12.15
N HIS A 14 -10.24 -11.29 -12.85
CA HIS A 14 -11.54 -10.63 -12.96
C HIS A 14 -12.22 -11.11 -14.24
N SER A 15 -13.20 -11.99 -14.08
CA SER A 15 -14.26 -12.19 -15.07
C SER A 15 -15.25 -11.03 -14.93
N PRO A 16 -15.50 -10.21 -15.96
CA PRO A 16 -16.59 -9.25 -15.94
C PRO A 16 -17.87 -10.02 -16.28
N ALA A 17 -18.42 -10.76 -15.31
CA ALA A 17 -19.70 -11.43 -15.46
C ALA A 17 -20.75 -10.71 -14.60
N GLY A 18 -21.35 -9.68 -15.19
CA GLY A 18 -22.52 -8.97 -14.64
C GLY A 18 -22.95 -7.88 -15.61
N PRO A 19 -24.26 -7.73 -15.91
CA PRO A 19 -24.72 -6.90 -17.00
C PRO A 19 -24.40 -5.43 -16.72
N VAL A 20 -23.93 -4.76 -17.78
CA VAL A 20 -23.71 -3.32 -17.83
C VAL A 20 -25.06 -2.63 -17.61
N PHE A 21 -25.35 -2.27 -16.35
CA PHE A 21 -26.35 -1.25 -16.09
C PHE A 21 -25.70 0.09 -16.40
N LEU A 22 -26.10 0.64 -17.54
CA LEU A 22 -25.91 2.04 -17.92
C LEU A 22 -26.64 2.90 -16.90
N HIS A 23 -25.97 3.25 -15.80
CA HIS A 23 -26.30 4.43 -15.04
C HIS A 23 -25.00 5.14 -14.70
N GLU A 24 -24.88 6.34 -15.25
CA GLU A 24 -23.77 7.27 -15.11
C GLU A 24 -23.49 7.57 -13.63
N SER A 25 -22.67 6.75 -13.00
CA SER A 25 -21.75 7.22 -11.97
C SER A 25 -20.49 7.65 -12.74
N PRO A 26 -19.88 8.81 -12.45
CA PRO A 26 -18.67 9.22 -13.15
C PRO A 26 -17.65 8.13 -12.90
N ALA A 27 -17.44 7.28 -13.91
CA ALA A 27 -16.49 6.19 -13.85
C ALA A 27 -15.20 6.82 -13.36
N ALA A 28 -14.69 6.33 -12.23
CA ALA A 28 -13.37 6.69 -11.72
C ALA A 28 -12.45 6.68 -12.93
N ILE A 29 -12.09 7.88 -13.41
CA ILE A 29 -11.41 8.04 -14.68
C ILE A 29 -10.13 7.25 -14.50
N SER A 30 -10.08 6.13 -15.22
CA SER A 30 -9.05 5.12 -15.11
C SER A 30 -7.69 5.79 -14.97
N GLU A 31 -7.15 5.80 -13.74
CA GLU A 31 -5.90 6.51 -13.39
C GLU A 31 -4.71 5.95 -14.17
N THR A 32 -4.90 4.83 -14.89
CA THR A 32 -3.96 4.29 -15.90
C THR A 32 -3.54 5.28 -16.98
N ARG A 33 -4.35 6.31 -17.26
CA ARG A 33 -4.04 7.31 -18.31
C ARG A 33 -3.23 8.53 -17.84
N ASN A 34 -2.92 8.66 -16.55
CA ASN A 34 -2.34 9.89 -15.99
C ASN A 34 -0.93 9.74 -15.38
N PHE A 35 -0.22 8.64 -15.63
CA PHE A 35 1.14 8.47 -15.10
C PHE A 35 2.18 9.43 -15.69
N ASP A 36 2.03 9.79 -16.97
CA ASP A 36 2.89 10.77 -17.63
C ASP A 36 2.47 12.22 -17.28
N ASN A 37 1.42 12.40 -16.47
CA ASN A 37 1.06 13.71 -15.99
C ASN A 37 2.16 14.22 -15.04
N PRO A 38 2.81 15.36 -15.33
CA PRO A 38 3.86 15.90 -14.47
C PRO A 38 3.38 16.17 -13.04
N ASP A 39 2.10 16.48 -12.83
CA ASP A 39 1.53 16.66 -11.50
C ASP A 39 1.39 15.34 -10.74
N TYR A 40 1.11 14.22 -11.44
CA TYR A 40 1.12 12.88 -10.85
C TYR A 40 2.52 12.56 -10.32
N VAL A 41 3.51 12.72 -11.19
CA VAL A 41 4.92 12.43 -10.87
C VAL A 41 5.40 13.31 -9.73
N ARG A 42 5.10 14.62 -9.75
CA ARG A 42 5.45 15.56 -8.67
C ARG A 42 4.85 15.14 -7.33
N ARG A 43 3.56 14.80 -7.29
CA ARG A 43 2.90 14.37 -6.05
C ARG A 43 3.48 13.06 -5.54
N LYS A 44 3.63 12.04 -6.40
CA LYS A 44 4.29 10.77 -6.04
C LYS A 44 5.70 11.04 -5.47
N ASN A 45 6.51 11.84 -6.14
CA ASN A 45 7.87 12.15 -5.68
C ASN A 45 7.88 12.89 -4.35
N ALA A 46 6.92 13.79 -4.09
CA ALA A 46 6.79 14.44 -2.79
C ALA A 46 6.51 13.41 -1.66
N TYR A 47 5.63 12.44 -1.90
CA TYR A 47 5.40 11.33 -0.96
C TYR A 47 6.66 10.50 -0.73
N VAL A 48 7.37 10.11 -1.80
CA VAL A 48 8.62 9.34 -1.71
C VAL A 48 9.65 10.09 -0.87
N VAL A 49 9.81 11.40 -1.09
CA VAL A 49 10.75 12.24 -0.31
C VAL A 49 10.36 12.27 1.16
N ILE A 50 9.09 12.57 1.48
CA ILE A 50 8.63 12.66 2.87
C ILE A 50 8.84 11.33 3.59
N LEU A 51 8.39 10.23 3.01
CA LEU A 51 8.52 8.90 3.61
C LEU A 51 9.98 8.46 3.71
N SER A 52 10.84 8.79 2.72
CA SER A 52 12.29 8.55 2.79
C SER A 52 12.97 9.30 3.93
N VAL A 53 12.55 10.55 4.18
CA VAL A 53 13.06 11.35 5.29
C VAL A 53 12.64 10.73 6.63
N LEU A 54 11.38 10.31 6.75
CA LEU A 54 10.90 9.62 7.95
C LEU A 54 11.67 8.31 8.20
N ILE A 55 11.93 7.54 7.14
CA ILE A 55 12.76 6.34 7.21
C ILE A 55 14.16 6.64 7.78
N ARG A 56 14.84 7.67 7.26
CA ARG A 56 16.19 8.06 7.75
C ARG A 56 16.15 8.61 9.17
N LEU A 57 15.10 9.37 9.50
CA LEU A 57 14.91 9.91 10.84
C LEU A 57 14.67 8.80 11.85
N LEU A 58 13.99 7.72 11.46
CA LEU A 58 13.85 6.52 12.27
C LEU A 58 15.22 5.88 12.56
N ASP A 59 16.06 5.72 11.53
CA ASP A 59 17.39 5.14 11.69
C ASP A 59 18.25 5.99 12.66
N LEU A 60 18.17 7.31 12.55
CA LEU A 60 18.85 8.22 13.47
C LEU A 60 18.28 8.10 14.89
N ALA A 61 16.96 8.09 15.04
CA ALA A 61 16.30 7.94 16.34
C ALA A 61 16.72 6.63 17.04
N GLU A 62 16.81 5.53 16.29
CA GLU A 62 17.28 4.25 16.78
C GLU A 62 18.77 4.27 17.12
N THR A 63 19.60 4.91 16.29
CA THR A 63 21.05 5.05 16.54
C THR A 63 21.34 5.85 17.82
N TYR A 64 20.53 6.87 18.12
CA TYR A 64 20.68 7.71 19.31
C TYR A 64 19.81 7.26 20.49
N LEU A 65 19.11 6.12 20.38
CA LEU A 65 18.25 5.55 21.43
C LEU A 65 17.18 6.53 21.95
N ILE A 66 16.54 7.26 21.03
CA ILE A 66 15.48 8.23 21.34
C ILE A 66 14.12 7.59 21.07
N ASP A 67 13.61 6.81 22.02
CA ASP A 67 12.36 6.03 21.86
C ASP A 67 11.14 6.90 21.52
N GLY A 68 11.05 8.09 22.12
CA GLY A 68 9.95 9.03 21.83
C GLY A 68 9.93 9.48 20.37
N LEU A 69 11.11 9.65 19.76
CA LEU A 69 11.23 10.02 18.35
C LEU A 69 10.90 8.83 17.44
N VAL A 70 11.30 7.60 17.81
CA VAL A 70 10.91 6.37 17.10
C VAL A 70 9.38 6.27 17.00
N ALA A 71 8.68 6.40 18.12
CA ALA A 71 7.22 6.33 18.16
C ALA A 71 6.55 7.44 17.33
N GLN A 72 7.07 8.68 17.41
CA GLN A 72 6.54 9.80 16.65
C GLN A 72 6.74 9.62 15.14
N VAL A 73 7.93 9.17 14.71
CA VAL A 73 8.23 8.92 13.30
C VAL A 73 7.33 7.85 12.71
N ILE A 74 7.06 6.76 13.45
CA ILE A 74 6.15 5.70 13.01
C ILE A 74 4.72 6.22 12.89
N SER A 75 4.27 7.03 13.85
CA SER A 75 2.94 7.66 13.83
C SER A 75 2.78 8.57 12.62
N GLU A 76 3.76 9.43 12.34
CA GLU A 76 3.75 10.30 11.16
C GLU A 76 3.81 9.50 9.85
N PHE A 77 4.63 8.45 9.81
CA PHE A 77 4.70 7.55 8.65
C PHE A 77 3.32 6.94 8.36
N ARG A 78 2.66 6.38 9.38
CA ARG A 78 1.29 5.87 9.26
C ARG A 78 0.31 6.97 8.81
N ALA A 79 0.39 8.17 9.38
CA ALA A 79 -0.50 9.27 9.04
C ALA A 79 -0.39 9.69 7.55
N VAL A 80 0.83 9.67 6.99
CA VAL A 80 1.08 9.92 5.57
C VAL A 80 0.46 8.81 4.71
N LEU A 81 0.58 7.54 5.14
CA LEU A 81 0.02 6.39 4.43
C LEU A 81 -1.52 6.33 4.47
N CYS A 82 -2.14 6.65 5.61
CA CYS A 82 -3.59 6.62 5.82
C CYS A 82 -4.36 7.78 5.18
N LYS A 83 -3.68 8.77 4.59
CA LYS A 83 -4.30 9.86 3.81
C LYS A 83 -4.03 9.71 2.30
N PRO A 84 -4.41 8.59 1.65
CA PRO A 84 -4.18 8.44 0.23
C PRO A 84 -5.12 9.38 -0.54
N LYS A 85 -4.58 10.53 -0.98
CA LYS A 85 -5.23 11.33 -2.02
C LYS A 85 -4.75 10.77 -3.35
N HIS A 86 -5.54 9.88 -3.97
CA HIS A 86 -5.25 9.25 -5.27
C HIS A 86 -4.05 8.29 -5.26
N GLY A 87 -3.89 7.45 -6.29
CA GLY A 87 -2.96 6.30 -6.32
C GLY A 87 -1.45 6.63 -6.20
N TYR A 88 -1.07 7.89 -5.98
CA TYR A 88 0.31 8.34 -5.76
C TYR A 88 0.94 7.70 -4.52
N CYS A 89 0.17 7.61 -3.42
CA CYS A 89 0.66 7.05 -2.17
C CYS A 89 1.04 5.57 -2.36
N PHE A 90 0.24 4.82 -3.11
CA PHE A 90 0.51 3.42 -3.42
C PHE A 90 1.82 3.25 -4.21
N MET A 91 2.03 4.01 -5.28
CA MET A 91 3.31 3.97 -6.03
C MET A 91 4.51 4.39 -5.18
N ALA A 92 4.35 5.43 -4.36
CA ALA A 92 5.41 5.88 -3.47
C ALA A 92 5.79 4.79 -2.45
N VAL A 93 4.81 4.06 -1.90
CA VAL A 93 5.06 2.92 -1.00
C VAL A 93 5.85 1.84 -1.72
N LEU A 94 5.45 1.46 -2.94
CA LEU A 94 6.15 0.43 -3.72
C LEU A 94 7.62 0.77 -3.94
N GLU A 95 7.94 2.02 -4.24
CA GLU A 95 9.32 2.49 -4.43
C GLU A 95 10.16 2.42 -3.14
N LEU A 96 9.53 2.51 -1.96
CA LEU A 96 10.22 2.53 -0.68
C LEU A 96 10.40 1.16 -0.03
N ILE A 97 9.59 0.17 -0.42
CA ILE A 97 9.66 -1.19 0.13
C ILE A 97 11.09 -1.75 0.12
N PRO A 98 11.88 -1.67 -0.97
CA PRO A 98 13.27 -2.14 -0.95
C PRO A 98 14.10 -1.49 0.16
N GLN A 99 13.93 -0.19 0.39
CA GLN A 99 14.65 0.54 1.44
C GLN A 99 14.19 0.16 2.85
N VAL A 100 12.88 -0.06 3.04
CA VAL A 100 12.32 -0.48 4.33
C VAL A 100 12.77 -1.89 4.72
N TYR A 101 12.94 -2.77 3.73
CA TYR A 101 13.35 -4.15 3.93
C TYR A 101 14.87 -4.37 3.95
N ALA A 102 15.68 -3.39 3.51
CA ALA A 102 17.14 -3.49 3.48
C ALA A 102 17.78 -3.65 4.87
N VAL A 103 17.17 -3.05 5.91
CA VAL A 103 17.71 -3.05 7.28
C VAL A 103 16.82 -3.85 8.21
N HIS A 104 17.44 -4.67 9.07
CA HIS A 104 16.75 -5.51 10.05
C HIS A 104 16.86 -4.88 11.43
N SER A 105 15.79 -4.26 11.90
CA SER A 105 15.67 -3.72 13.27
C SER A 105 14.22 -3.77 13.76
N ALA A 106 14.00 -3.62 15.07
CA ALA A 106 12.66 -3.62 15.65
C ALA A 106 11.81 -2.47 15.10
N SER A 107 12.41 -1.29 15.00
CA SER A 107 11.78 -0.09 14.42
C SER A 107 11.44 -0.29 12.94
N ARG A 108 12.33 -0.94 12.18
CA ARG A 108 12.07 -1.30 10.77
C ARG A 108 10.94 -2.31 10.61
N ASN A 109 10.79 -3.26 11.53
CA ASN A 109 9.64 -4.18 11.50
C ASN A 109 8.30 -3.44 11.66
N LEU A 110 8.28 -2.33 12.40
CA LEU A 110 7.08 -1.48 12.50
C LEU A 110 6.78 -0.80 11.15
N LEU A 111 7.78 -0.22 10.48
CA LEU A 111 7.59 0.34 9.13
C LEU A 111 7.14 -0.71 8.12
N ARG A 112 7.70 -1.93 8.15
CA ARG A 112 7.30 -3.04 7.27
C ARG A 112 5.81 -3.35 7.43
N ARG A 113 5.32 -3.43 8.67
CA ARG A 113 3.89 -3.66 8.96
C ARG A 113 3.01 -2.54 8.40
N GLU A 114 3.41 -1.28 8.53
CA GLU A 114 2.67 -0.15 7.96
C GLU A 114 2.66 -0.18 6.43
N CYS A 115 3.80 -0.51 5.79
CA CYS A 115 3.87 -0.68 4.34
C CYS A 115 2.97 -1.83 3.84
N VAL A 116 2.97 -2.96 4.54
CA VAL A 116 2.09 -4.10 4.24
C VAL A 116 0.62 -3.69 4.40
N ALA A 117 0.25 -3.06 5.51
CA ALA A 117 -1.12 -2.59 5.74
C ALA A 117 -1.58 -1.61 4.66
N ALA A 118 -0.73 -0.66 4.26
CA ALA A 118 -1.02 0.28 3.18
C ALA A 118 -1.15 -0.42 1.81
N ALA A 119 -0.30 -1.40 1.53
CA ALA A 119 -0.37 -2.18 0.29
C ALA A 119 -1.64 -3.03 0.25
N VAL A 120 -2.04 -3.66 1.37
CA VAL A 120 -3.28 -4.43 1.50
C VAL A 120 -4.51 -3.52 1.35
N ALA A 121 -4.53 -2.36 1.98
CA ALA A 121 -5.64 -1.41 1.88
C ALA A 121 -5.77 -0.78 0.48
N GLY A 122 -4.64 -0.55 -0.20
CA GLY A 122 -4.61 -0.12 -1.59
C GLY A 122 -4.93 -1.25 -2.59
N PHE A 123 -4.95 -2.49 -2.14
CA PHE A 123 -5.20 -3.64 -2.99
C PHE A 123 -6.66 -3.67 -3.45
N GLY A 124 -6.88 -3.77 -4.77
CA GLY A 124 -8.21 -3.70 -5.38
C GLY A 124 -8.37 -2.44 -6.22
N PRO A 125 -8.61 -1.24 -5.63
CA PRO A 125 -8.80 0.01 -6.37
C PRO A 125 -7.68 0.33 -7.37
N TRP A 126 -6.44 -0.07 -7.05
CA TRP A 126 -5.25 0.27 -7.85
C TRP A 126 -4.78 -0.84 -8.80
N LEU A 127 -5.31 -2.07 -8.69
CA LEU A 127 -4.96 -3.17 -9.59
C LEU A 127 -5.98 -3.41 -10.69
N THR A 128 -7.21 -2.91 -10.49
CA THR A 128 -8.20 -2.77 -11.56
C THR A 128 -7.76 -1.74 -12.61
N ALA A 129 -6.81 -0.87 -12.26
CA ALA A 129 -6.10 0.05 -13.14
C ALA A 129 -4.92 -0.67 -13.83
N HIS A 130 -5.17 -1.33 -14.97
CA HIS A 130 -4.17 -2.04 -15.79
C HIS A 130 -2.82 -1.32 -16.02
N GLY A 131 -1.72 -2.08 -16.04
CA GLY A 131 -0.41 -1.67 -16.61
C GLY A 131 0.67 -1.39 -15.57
N THR A 132 0.84 -0.14 -15.17
CA THR A 132 2.05 0.34 -14.48
C THR A 132 2.08 0.06 -12.99
N HIS A 133 0.98 0.26 -12.26
CA HIS A 133 0.89 -0.07 -10.82
C HIS A 133 1.16 -1.56 -10.58
N ARG A 134 0.62 -2.40 -11.45
CA ARG A 134 0.83 -3.85 -11.41
C ARG A 134 2.28 -4.22 -11.69
N GLN A 135 2.87 -3.68 -12.76
CA GLN A 135 4.26 -3.95 -13.08
C GLN A 135 5.22 -3.48 -11.97
N ALA A 136 4.94 -2.33 -11.35
CA ALA A 136 5.71 -1.85 -10.21
C ALA A 136 5.62 -2.81 -9.02
N LEU A 137 4.42 -3.32 -8.72
CA LEU A 137 4.24 -4.32 -7.66
C LEU A 137 5.00 -5.61 -7.99
N ASP A 138 4.90 -6.12 -9.20
CA ASP A 138 5.60 -7.35 -9.63
C ASP A 138 7.12 -7.19 -9.50
N ASN A 139 7.67 -6.04 -9.93
CA ASN A 139 9.08 -5.74 -9.77
C ASN A 139 9.51 -5.75 -8.30
N VAL A 140 8.70 -5.19 -7.40
CA VAL A 140 8.98 -5.17 -5.96
C VAL A 140 8.89 -6.57 -5.37
N LEU A 141 7.90 -7.37 -5.75
CA LEU A 141 7.74 -8.75 -5.28
C LEU A 141 8.94 -9.63 -5.70
N LEU A 142 9.47 -9.41 -6.90
CA LEU A 142 10.69 -10.08 -7.37
C LEU A 142 11.94 -9.60 -6.60
N ALA A 143 12.05 -8.30 -6.35
CA ALA A 143 13.21 -7.71 -5.67
C ALA A 143 13.24 -7.99 -4.16
N VAL A 144 12.08 -8.13 -3.52
CA VAL A 144 11.94 -8.26 -2.06
C VAL A 144 11.03 -9.46 -1.71
N PRO A 145 11.54 -10.70 -1.77
CA PRO A 145 10.73 -11.89 -1.52
C PRO A 145 10.11 -11.95 -0.11
N GLN A 146 10.75 -11.34 0.88
CA GLN A 146 10.20 -11.25 2.24
C GLN A 146 8.93 -10.39 2.28
N PHE A 147 8.88 -9.31 1.48
CA PHE A 147 7.67 -8.50 1.37
C PHE A 147 6.51 -9.32 0.79
N ALA A 148 6.77 -10.21 -0.18
CA ALA A 148 5.73 -11.10 -0.71
C ALA A 148 5.12 -12.01 0.37
N LYS A 149 5.95 -12.54 1.28
CA LYS A 149 5.49 -13.35 2.42
C LYS A 149 4.66 -12.54 3.40
N ASP A 150 5.19 -11.40 3.84
CA ASP A 150 4.50 -10.53 4.80
C ASP A 150 3.17 -10.01 4.22
N LEU A 151 3.14 -9.74 2.91
CA LEU A 151 1.95 -9.32 2.19
C LEU A 151 0.88 -10.43 2.17
N LEU A 152 1.27 -11.68 1.91
CA LEU A 152 0.37 -12.84 1.98
C LEU A 152 -0.23 -13.00 3.38
N GLU A 153 0.61 -12.91 4.42
CA GLU A 153 0.16 -12.97 5.82
C GLU A 153 -0.82 -11.83 6.14
N GLY A 154 -0.53 -10.62 5.67
CA GLY A 154 -1.41 -9.46 5.81
C GLY A 154 -2.82 -9.69 5.27
N PHE A 155 -2.96 -10.36 4.12
CA PHE A 155 -4.28 -10.70 3.57
C PHE A 155 -5.03 -11.77 4.37
N ILE A 156 -4.31 -12.74 4.95
CA ILE A 156 -4.92 -13.81 5.75
C ILE A 156 -5.46 -13.26 7.08
N VAL A 157 -4.69 -12.37 7.73
CA VAL A 157 -5.07 -11.80 9.04
C VAL A 157 -6.25 -10.83 8.92
N VAL A 158 -6.39 -10.10 7.81
CA VAL A 158 -7.52 -9.18 7.59
C VAL A 158 -8.86 -9.91 7.48
N GLU A 159 -8.90 -11.17 7.02
CA GLU A 159 -10.14 -11.97 7.02
C GLU A 159 -10.58 -12.42 8.42
N GLN A 160 -9.70 -12.38 9.43
CA GLN A 160 -9.98 -12.86 10.79
C GLN A 160 -10.51 -11.80 11.76
N ASN A 161 -10.61 -10.54 11.36
CA ASN A 161 -11.39 -9.54 12.10
C ASN A 161 -12.81 -9.50 11.52
N PRO A 162 -13.77 -10.28 12.05
CA PRO A 162 -15.16 -10.12 11.64
C PRO A 162 -15.55 -8.66 11.89
N VAL A 163 -16.10 -8.03 10.86
CA VAL A 163 -16.82 -6.77 10.98
C VAL A 163 -17.84 -6.97 12.10
N GLN A 164 -17.56 -6.46 13.30
CA GLN A 164 -18.59 -6.23 14.29
C GLN A 164 -19.52 -5.22 13.63
N LYS A 165 -20.63 -5.71 13.06
CA LYS A 165 -21.75 -4.88 12.66
C LYS A 165 -22.24 -4.17 13.93
N GLN A 166 -21.73 -2.98 14.18
CA GLN A 166 -22.44 -2.02 15.01
C GLN A 166 -23.66 -1.55 14.22
N GLY A 167 -24.83 -1.84 14.79
CA GLY A 167 -26.05 -1.07 14.51
C GLY A 167 -27.15 -1.83 13.78
N ALA A 168 -28.03 -2.47 14.53
CA ALA A 168 -29.45 -2.27 14.34
C ALA A 168 -30.08 -2.06 15.73
N ALA A 169 -30.22 -0.79 16.10
CA ALA A 169 -31.24 -0.38 17.06
C ALA A 169 -32.53 -0.13 16.26
N ALA A 170 -33.63 -0.75 16.71
CA ALA A 170 -35.06 -0.60 16.37
C ALA A 170 -35.65 -2.01 16.52
N GLU A 171 -36.62 -2.33 17.37
CA GLU A 171 -37.64 -1.63 18.15
C GLU A 171 -38.02 -2.54 19.33
#